data_AF-A0A933LHR6-F1
#
_entry.id   AF-A0A933LHR6-F1
#
_cell.length_a   1.000
_cell.length_b   1.000
_cell.length_c   1.000
_cell.angle_alpha   90.00
_cell.angle_beta   90.00
_cell.angle_gamma   90.00
#
_symmetry.space_group_name_H-M   'P 1'
#
loop_
_entity.id
_entity.type
_entity.pdbx_description
1 polymer ?
#
loop_
_entity_poly.entity_id
_entity_poly.type
_entity_poly.pdbx_seq_one_letter_code
_entity_poly.pdbx_strand_id
1 'polypeptide(L)'
;MKGPFSYQRIMAAIMLLFGLVATAEAAGVPLVLIIGDSISIGYTEPVRRMLEGQAEVVRIPVNGGDTWTGLKQLTTWLGEGRWDVIHFNWGLHDLKYLKDGKYDTSGTRVSTREQYVANLEQLVGRLQATRATLIWAATTPIPEGSVGRVKGQEVEFNVAAREVMDRRGVTVNDLHTYVRPYLERYQRANNVHFTPEGYGYLARKVARCILNALRDQPPPFTMPEVKAPAFAERTFDIRDYGATPGGATSSSEAITKAIAACTAAGGGRVLVPQGVWLTGAVHLKSNVDLHLAAGAELRFSTDAKDYLPPVFVRWGGMECYNYSPLIYANGCTNIAITGEGKIEAQGRPWWPWVKEQDRVSRHLYEMVLRGDPTEKRTFGTETDPLRPQLFQPINCRNVLIEGVSITSGPFWTIQAVYCENVLVRRITVATE
;
A
#
# COMPACT_ATOMS: atom_id res chain seq x y z
N MET A 1 8.50 -45.30 -27.97
CA MET A 1 8.05 -44.38 -29.03
C MET A 1 7.38 -43.16 -28.40
N LYS A 2 8.03 -41.99 -28.39
CA LYS A 2 7.39 -40.71 -27.99
C LYS A 2 6.87 -40.05 -29.28
N GLY A 3 5.55 -39.96 -29.41
CA GLY A 3 4.89 -39.50 -30.65
C GLY A 3 4.98 -37.98 -30.89
N PRO A 4 4.65 -37.53 -32.13
CA PRO A 4 4.78 -36.13 -32.59
C PRO A 4 3.86 -35.11 -31.89
N PHE A 5 2.93 -35.56 -31.03
CA PHE A 5 1.98 -34.71 -30.31
C PHE A 5 2.59 -33.80 -29.21
N SER A 6 3.83 -34.07 -28.78
CA SER A 6 4.50 -33.29 -27.72
C SER A 6 5.01 -31.92 -28.20
N TYR A 7 5.46 -31.82 -29.45
CA TYR A 7 6.14 -30.62 -29.94
C TYR A 7 5.15 -29.50 -30.31
N GLN A 8 4.04 -29.86 -30.96
CA GLN A 8 3.00 -28.89 -31.34
C GLN A 8 2.34 -28.21 -30.13
N ARG A 9 2.13 -28.94 -29.02
CA ARG A 9 1.60 -28.35 -27.77
C ARG A 9 2.57 -27.38 -27.11
N ILE A 10 3.86 -27.69 -27.16
CA ILE A 10 4.92 -26.81 -26.64
C ILE A 10 5.00 -25.55 -27.50
N MET A 11 4.99 -25.69 -28.82
CA MET A 11 5.01 -24.55 -29.75
C MET A 11 3.75 -23.68 -29.63
N ALA A 12 2.57 -24.26 -29.46
CA ALA A 12 1.34 -23.52 -29.24
C ALA A 12 1.35 -22.75 -27.90
N ALA A 13 1.88 -23.36 -26.84
CA ALA A 13 2.03 -22.69 -25.54
C ALA A 13 3.07 -21.56 -25.59
N ILE A 14 4.15 -21.74 -26.37
CA ILE A 14 5.16 -20.70 -26.61
C ILE A 14 4.55 -19.54 -27.42
N MET A 15 3.78 -19.81 -28.48
CA MET A 15 3.10 -18.75 -29.24
C MET A 15 2.06 -18.01 -28.40
N LEU A 16 1.34 -18.69 -27.50
CA LEU A 16 0.43 -18.05 -26.55
C LEU A 16 1.17 -17.11 -25.60
N LEU A 17 2.34 -17.53 -25.12
CA LEU A 17 3.23 -16.73 -24.28
C LEU A 17 3.63 -15.42 -24.98
N PHE A 18 4.02 -15.50 -26.26
CA PHE A 18 4.38 -14.32 -27.06
C PHE A 18 3.19 -13.40 -27.32
N GLY A 19 1.99 -13.96 -27.57
CA GLY A 19 0.78 -13.15 -27.71
C GLY A 19 0.44 -12.36 -26.45
N LEU A 20 0.52 -13.00 -25.28
CA LEU A 20 0.26 -12.37 -23.98
C LEU A 20 1.27 -11.24 -23.64
N VAL A 21 2.55 -11.45 -23.95
CA VAL A 21 3.59 -10.43 -23.75
C VAL A 21 3.32 -9.20 -24.62
N ALA A 22 3.02 -9.40 -25.91
CA ALA A 22 2.71 -8.29 -26.82
C ALA A 22 1.45 -7.52 -26.40
N THR A 23 0.43 -8.20 -25.86
CA THR A 23 -0.79 -7.54 -25.37
C THR A 23 -0.56 -6.71 -24.11
N ALA A 24 0.30 -7.15 -23.20
CA ALA A 24 0.62 -6.40 -21.98
C ALA A 24 1.39 -5.11 -22.29
N GLU A 25 2.37 -5.21 -23.19
CA GLU A 25 3.14 -4.05 -23.65
C GLU A 25 2.22 -3.01 -24.31
N ALA A 26 1.26 -3.47 -25.13
CA ALA A 26 0.26 -2.60 -25.75
C ALA A 26 -0.72 -1.99 -24.73
N ALA A 27 -1.05 -2.72 -23.65
CA ALA A 27 -1.92 -2.25 -22.58
C ALA A 27 -1.19 -1.39 -21.52
N GLY A 28 0.15 -1.31 -21.57
CA GLY A 28 0.96 -0.54 -20.63
C GLY A 28 0.94 -1.06 -19.19
N VAL A 29 0.68 -2.35 -18.98
CA VAL A 29 0.68 -2.99 -17.65
C VAL A 29 1.97 -3.79 -17.40
N PRO A 30 2.46 -3.86 -16.15
CA PRO A 30 3.64 -4.65 -15.82
C PRO A 30 3.52 -6.14 -16.15
N LEU A 31 4.62 -6.76 -16.54
CA LEU A 31 4.75 -8.19 -16.85
C LEU A 31 5.30 -8.97 -15.65
N VAL A 32 4.54 -9.97 -15.20
CA VAL A 32 4.90 -10.82 -14.07
C VAL A 32 5.07 -12.26 -14.54
N LEU A 33 6.23 -12.87 -14.27
CA LEU A 33 6.48 -14.29 -14.53
C LEU A 33 6.40 -15.12 -13.26
N ILE A 34 5.66 -16.24 -13.32
CA ILE A 34 5.63 -17.28 -12.30
C ILE A 34 6.41 -18.51 -12.80
N ILE A 35 7.48 -18.87 -12.09
CA ILE A 35 8.29 -20.07 -12.33
C ILE A 35 8.22 -21.00 -11.12
N GLY A 36 7.75 -22.22 -11.27
CA GLY A 36 7.93 -23.17 -10.18
C GLY A 36 7.16 -24.46 -10.29
N ASP A 37 7.12 -25.18 -9.17
CA ASP A 37 6.57 -26.53 -9.11
C ASP A 37 5.03 -26.57 -9.23
N SER A 38 4.42 -27.72 -8.95
CA SER A 38 2.98 -27.91 -9.07
C SER A 38 2.13 -27.07 -8.12
N ILE A 39 2.70 -26.52 -7.03
CA ILE A 39 1.97 -25.60 -6.16
C ILE A 39 1.69 -24.29 -6.91
N SER A 40 2.67 -23.80 -7.69
CA SER A 40 2.49 -22.62 -8.52
C SER A 40 1.38 -22.77 -9.56
N ILE A 41 1.23 -23.97 -10.14
CA ILE A 41 0.15 -24.25 -11.10
C ILE A 41 -1.22 -23.95 -10.49
N GLY A 42 -1.43 -24.36 -9.24
CA GLY A 42 -2.73 -24.23 -8.59
C GLY A 42 -3.12 -22.80 -8.24
N TYR A 43 -2.16 -21.95 -7.83
CA TYR A 43 -2.48 -20.56 -7.47
C TYR A 43 -2.38 -19.56 -8.62
N THR A 44 -1.75 -19.89 -9.76
CA THR A 44 -1.55 -18.93 -10.86
C THR A 44 -2.85 -18.34 -11.39
N GLU A 45 -3.86 -19.17 -11.63
CA GLU A 45 -5.10 -18.70 -12.24
C GLU A 45 -5.92 -17.78 -11.29
N PRO A 46 -6.06 -18.09 -9.99
CA PRO A 46 -6.56 -17.12 -9.03
C PRO A 46 -5.72 -15.84 -8.92
N VAL A 47 -4.38 -15.91 -9.03
CA VAL A 47 -3.52 -14.71 -9.02
C VAL A 47 -3.79 -13.82 -10.23
N ARG A 48 -3.92 -14.40 -11.44
CA ARG A 48 -4.28 -13.65 -12.66
C ARG A 48 -5.54 -12.82 -12.47
N ARG A 49 -6.62 -13.46 -12.00
CA ARG A 49 -7.89 -12.74 -11.74
C ARG A 49 -7.75 -11.63 -10.70
N MET A 50 -6.92 -11.81 -9.68
CA MET A 50 -6.71 -10.78 -8.66
C MET A 50 -5.88 -9.58 -9.16
N LEU A 51 -5.08 -9.78 -10.21
CA LEU A 51 -4.20 -8.76 -10.79
C LEU A 51 -4.71 -8.23 -12.14
N GLU A 52 -5.92 -8.61 -12.56
CA GLU A 52 -6.55 -8.13 -13.78
C GLU A 52 -6.59 -6.59 -13.80
N GLY A 53 -6.13 -6.01 -14.91
CA GLY A 53 -5.97 -4.55 -15.08
C GLY A 53 -4.83 -3.90 -14.30
N GLN A 54 -4.10 -4.64 -13.44
CA GLN A 54 -2.96 -4.14 -12.67
C GLN A 54 -1.63 -4.71 -13.13
N ALA A 55 -1.59 -5.95 -13.61
CA ALA A 55 -0.42 -6.60 -14.16
C ALA A 55 -0.83 -7.79 -15.04
N GLU A 56 -0.05 -8.08 -16.07
CA GLU A 56 -0.20 -9.31 -16.84
C GLU A 56 0.64 -10.43 -16.22
N VAL A 57 0.00 -11.56 -15.90
CA VAL A 57 0.64 -12.65 -15.15
C VAL A 57 0.81 -13.87 -16.04
N VAL A 58 2.06 -14.18 -16.35
CA VAL A 58 2.47 -15.30 -17.17
C VAL A 58 3.06 -16.40 -16.28
N ARG A 59 2.81 -17.67 -16.60
CA ARG A 59 3.47 -18.82 -15.97
C ARG A 59 4.16 -19.65 -17.04
N ILE A 60 5.30 -20.25 -16.70
CA ILE A 60 5.91 -21.28 -17.54
C ILE A 60 4.87 -22.37 -17.91
N PRO A 61 4.94 -22.98 -19.10
CA PRO A 61 3.90 -23.90 -19.59
C PRO A 61 4.00 -25.32 -18.99
N VAL A 62 4.99 -25.57 -18.13
CA VAL A 62 5.32 -26.89 -17.57
C VAL A 62 5.47 -26.82 -16.05
N ASN A 63 5.54 -27.97 -15.37
CA ASN A 63 5.98 -28.02 -13.99
C ASN A 63 7.49 -27.69 -13.93
N GLY A 64 7.89 -26.72 -13.10
CA GLY A 64 9.27 -26.26 -12.95
C GLY A 64 10.22 -27.29 -12.32
N GLY A 65 9.67 -28.38 -11.76
CA GLY A 65 10.45 -29.51 -11.30
C GLY A 65 11.39 -29.18 -10.13
N ASP A 66 12.51 -29.88 -10.09
CA ASP A 66 13.62 -29.65 -9.16
C ASP A 66 14.59 -28.57 -9.68
N THR A 67 15.50 -28.11 -8.80
CA THR A 67 16.49 -27.10 -9.17
C THR A 67 17.40 -27.52 -10.33
N TRP A 68 17.68 -28.81 -10.51
CA TRP A 68 18.44 -29.31 -11.67
C TRP A 68 17.71 -29.07 -12.99
N THR A 69 16.40 -29.31 -12.99
CA THR A 69 15.54 -28.99 -14.13
C THR A 69 15.53 -27.49 -14.39
N GLY A 70 15.42 -26.69 -13.31
CA GLY A 70 15.56 -25.24 -13.38
C GLY A 70 16.84 -24.81 -14.08
N LEU A 71 18.00 -25.31 -13.66
CA LEU A 71 19.28 -24.92 -14.25
C LEU A 71 19.35 -25.21 -15.75
N LYS A 72 18.76 -26.33 -16.18
CA LYS A 72 18.74 -26.73 -17.60
C LYS A 72 17.79 -25.86 -18.43
N GLN A 73 16.65 -25.46 -17.88
CA GLN A 73 15.54 -24.89 -18.66
C GLN A 73 15.36 -23.38 -18.46
N LEU A 74 16.01 -22.77 -17.47
CA LEU A 74 15.74 -21.38 -17.08
C LEU A 74 15.86 -20.39 -18.24
N THR A 75 16.86 -20.52 -19.11
CA THR A 75 17.00 -19.65 -20.29
C THR A 75 15.78 -19.74 -21.20
N THR A 76 15.27 -20.96 -21.45
CA THR A 76 14.06 -21.18 -22.26
C THR A 76 12.82 -20.61 -21.59
N TRP A 77 12.72 -20.71 -20.26
CA TRP A 77 11.58 -20.19 -19.50
C TRP A 77 11.55 -18.67 -19.37
N LEU A 78 12.71 -18.03 -19.29
CA LEU A 78 12.82 -16.57 -19.31
C LEU A 78 12.48 -16.00 -20.69
N GLY A 79 12.84 -16.72 -21.76
CA GLY A 79 12.63 -16.28 -23.13
C GLY A 79 13.30 -14.94 -23.42
N GLU A 80 12.72 -14.18 -24.35
CA GLU A 80 13.12 -12.80 -24.68
C GLU A 80 12.39 -11.76 -23.83
N GLY A 81 11.49 -12.19 -22.94
CA GLY A 81 10.60 -11.32 -22.18
C GLY A 81 11.34 -10.41 -21.20
N ARG A 82 10.96 -9.13 -21.19
CA ARG A 82 11.32 -8.19 -20.13
C ARG A 82 10.30 -8.35 -19.01
N TRP A 83 10.74 -8.87 -17.87
CA TRP A 83 9.89 -9.12 -16.72
C TRP A 83 10.08 -8.03 -15.68
N ASP A 84 9.00 -7.45 -15.17
CA ASP A 84 9.04 -6.49 -14.06
C ASP A 84 9.18 -7.21 -12.72
N VAL A 85 8.47 -8.34 -12.58
CA VAL A 85 8.53 -9.21 -11.39
C VAL A 85 8.66 -10.66 -11.83
N ILE A 86 9.57 -11.40 -11.17
CA ILE A 86 9.62 -12.86 -11.27
C ILE A 86 9.33 -13.45 -9.89
N HIS A 87 8.19 -14.11 -9.77
CA HIS A 87 7.81 -14.93 -8.63
C HIS A 87 8.22 -16.38 -8.88
N PHE A 88 8.99 -16.99 -7.98
CA PHE A 88 9.50 -18.33 -8.21
C PHE A 88 9.56 -19.25 -6.99
N ASN A 89 9.44 -20.55 -7.22
CA ASN A 89 9.63 -21.58 -6.18
C ASN A 89 10.27 -22.88 -6.71
N TRP A 90 11.23 -23.41 -5.93
CA TRP A 90 11.78 -24.77 -6.05
C TRP A 90 11.99 -25.34 -4.65
N GLY A 91 11.83 -26.65 -4.49
CA GLY A 91 12.08 -27.34 -3.23
C GLY A 91 11.34 -28.67 -3.10
N LEU A 92 10.04 -28.73 -3.40
CA LEU A 92 9.28 -29.98 -3.26
C LEU A 92 9.83 -31.11 -4.13
N HIS A 93 10.35 -30.81 -5.32
CA HIS A 93 10.92 -31.83 -6.19
C HIS A 93 12.37 -32.20 -5.85
N ASP A 94 13.11 -31.31 -5.21
CA ASP A 94 14.44 -31.57 -4.66
C ASP A 94 14.37 -32.49 -3.43
N LEU A 95 13.31 -32.34 -2.63
CA LEU A 95 13.04 -33.08 -1.40
C LEU A 95 12.50 -34.50 -1.62
N LYS A 96 12.11 -34.87 -2.83
CA LYS A 96 11.51 -36.18 -3.10
C LYS A 96 12.56 -37.29 -3.12
N TYR A 97 12.18 -38.49 -2.70
CA TYR A 97 13.00 -39.69 -2.74
C TYR A 97 12.52 -40.60 -3.86
N LEU A 98 13.47 -41.23 -4.54
CA LEU A 98 13.22 -42.14 -5.65
C LEU A 98 13.91 -43.48 -5.42
N LYS A 99 13.15 -44.56 -5.62
CA LYS A 99 13.64 -45.93 -5.76
C LYS A 99 13.10 -46.50 -7.05
N ASP A 100 13.99 -46.97 -7.92
CA ASP A 100 13.63 -47.48 -9.26
C ASP A 100 12.75 -46.52 -10.08
N GLY A 101 13.00 -45.22 -9.96
CA GLY A 101 12.26 -44.16 -10.65
C GLY A 101 10.87 -43.84 -10.09
N LYS A 102 10.46 -44.45 -8.98
CA LYS A 102 9.17 -44.21 -8.30
C LYS A 102 9.35 -43.49 -6.97
N TYR A 103 8.32 -42.76 -6.53
CA TYR A 103 8.31 -42.08 -5.24
C TYR A 103 8.33 -43.07 -4.09
N ASP A 104 9.44 -43.11 -3.35
CA ASP A 104 9.68 -44.06 -2.25
C ASP A 104 10.75 -43.48 -1.32
N THR A 105 10.41 -43.32 -0.04
CA THR A 105 11.29 -42.74 1.00
C THR A 105 12.45 -43.66 1.41
N SER A 106 12.43 -44.94 1.04
CA SER A 106 13.58 -45.85 1.19
C SER A 106 14.63 -45.69 0.09
N GLY A 107 14.34 -44.88 -0.93
CA GLY A 107 15.23 -44.58 -2.05
C GLY A 107 16.23 -43.47 -1.76
N THR A 108 16.76 -42.86 -2.83
CA THR A 108 17.70 -41.72 -2.75
C THR A 108 16.97 -40.40 -2.96
N ARG A 109 17.27 -39.38 -2.13
CA ARG A 109 16.74 -38.03 -2.30
C ARG A 109 17.30 -37.39 -3.56
N VAL A 110 16.48 -36.65 -4.29
CA VAL A 110 16.87 -36.01 -5.57
C VAL A 110 18.01 -35.00 -5.40
N SER A 111 17.96 -34.19 -4.34
CA SER A 111 19.03 -33.25 -4.02
C SER A 111 19.43 -33.38 -2.55
N THR A 112 20.74 -33.36 -2.29
CA THR A 112 21.25 -33.01 -0.95
C THR A 112 20.98 -31.53 -0.65
N ARG A 113 21.07 -31.13 0.62
CA ARG A 113 20.87 -29.72 1.01
C ARG A 113 21.92 -28.83 0.34
N GLU A 114 23.16 -29.30 0.27
CA GLU A 114 24.30 -28.61 -0.31
C GLU A 114 24.12 -28.43 -1.83
N GLN A 115 23.67 -29.47 -2.54
CA GLN A 115 23.35 -29.37 -3.97
C GLN A 115 22.19 -28.42 -4.23
N TYR A 116 21.13 -28.48 -3.42
CA TYR A 116 19.98 -27.57 -3.54
C TYR A 116 20.41 -26.11 -3.36
N VAL A 117 21.22 -25.81 -2.34
CA VAL A 117 21.76 -24.45 -2.12
C VAL A 117 22.65 -24.01 -3.28
N ALA A 118 23.58 -24.86 -3.73
CA ALA A 118 24.47 -24.52 -4.85
C ALA A 118 23.71 -24.27 -6.16
N ASN A 119 22.62 -25.01 -6.40
CA ASN A 119 21.76 -24.80 -7.56
C ASN A 119 20.92 -23.52 -7.42
N LEU A 120 20.36 -23.24 -6.23
CA LEU A 120 19.63 -22.00 -5.98
C LEU A 120 20.50 -20.76 -6.17
N GLU A 121 21.74 -20.78 -5.70
CA GLU A 121 22.69 -19.67 -5.91
C GLU A 121 22.87 -19.34 -7.40
N GLN A 122 23.01 -20.37 -8.24
CA GLN A 122 23.13 -20.20 -9.69
C GLN A 122 21.83 -19.74 -10.34
N LEU A 123 20.69 -20.29 -9.92
CA LEU A 123 19.37 -19.89 -10.42
C LEU A 123 19.07 -18.43 -10.10
N VAL A 124 19.25 -18.02 -8.84
CA VAL A 124 19.03 -16.64 -8.40
C VAL A 124 19.95 -15.69 -9.13
N GLY A 125 21.24 -16.02 -9.28
CA GLY A 125 22.17 -15.18 -10.06
C GLY A 125 21.70 -14.94 -11.51
N ARG A 126 21.19 -15.99 -12.17
CA ARG A 126 20.64 -15.89 -13.54
C ARG A 126 19.33 -15.10 -13.59
N LEU A 127 18.47 -15.25 -12.58
CA LEU A 127 17.25 -14.46 -12.44
C LEU A 127 17.57 -12.98 -12.21
N GLN A 128 18.57 -12.65 -11.39
CA GLN A 128 18.97 -11.26 -11.12
C GLN A 128 19.51 -10.55 -12.37
N ALA A 129 20.13 -11.31 -13.28
CA ALA A 129 20.63 -10.77 -14.55
C ALA A 129 19.50 -10.23 -15.47
N THR A 130 18.24 -10.60 -15.24
CA THR A 130 17.09 -10.05 -15.98
C THR A 130 16.70 -8.65 -15.52
N ARG A 131 17.20 -8.21 -14.35
CA ARG A 131 16.81 -6.98 -13.63
C ARG A 131 15.35 -6.93 -13.16
N ALA A 132 14.61 -8.04 -13.27
CA ALA A 132 13.29 -8.15 -12.68
C ALA A 132 13.38 -8.11 -11.14
N THR A 133 12.35 -7.60 -10.49
CA THR A 133 12.22 -7.76 -9.03
C THR A 133 11.90 -9.20 -8.70
N LEU A 134 12.74 -9.81 -7.87
CA LEU A 134 12.65 -11.23 -7.56
C LEU A 134 11.88 -11.47 -6.27
N ILE A 135 10.93 -12.42 -6.32
CA ILE A 135 10.18 -12.89 -5.16
C ILE A 135 10.30 -14.41 -5.08
N TRP A 136 10.99 -14.92 -4.07
CA TRP A 136 11.03 -16.34 -3.79
C TRP A 136 9.86 -16.76 -2.90
N ALA A 137 9.11 -17.78 -3.30
CA ALA A 137 8.10 -18.42 -2.46
C ALA A 137 8.68 -19.62 -1.70
N ALA A 138 8.56 -19.58 -0.38
CA ALA A 138 8.95 -20.70 0.47
C ALA A 138 8.12 -21.95 0.15
N THR A 139 8.77 -23.11 0.19
CA THR A 139 8.14 -24.41 -0.02
C THR A 139 7.03 -24.62 1.01
N THR A 140 5.81 -24.92 0.57
CA THR A 140 4.67 -25.14 1.48
C THR A 140 4.84 -26.44 2.29
N PRO A 141 4.14 -26.58 3.44
CA PRO A 141 4.33 -27.72 4.35
C PRO A 141 4.11 -29.07 3.65
N ILE A 142 4.87 -30.09 4.05
CA ILE A 142 4.70 -31.46 3.56
C ILE A 142 3.80 -32.21 4.57
N PRO A 143 2.58 -32.63 4.18
CA PRO A 143 1.75 -33.43 5.06
C PRO A 143 2.40 -34.76 5.42
N GLU A 144 2.06 -35.25 6.60
CA GLU A 144 2.39 -36.62 7.00
C GLU A 144 1.83 -37.62 5.98
N GLY A 145 2.53 -38.73 5.74
CA GLY A 145 2.11 -39.73 4.74
C GLY A 145 2.24 -39.29 3.27
N SER A 146 2.84 -38.12 2.98
CA SER A 146 3.10 -37.69 1.60
C SER A 146 4.03 -38.65 0.86
N VAL A 147 3.57 -39.19 -0.27
CA VAL A 147 4.33 -40.20 -1.03
C VAL A 147 5.68 -39.64 -1.50
N GLY A 148 6.75 -40.37 -1.15
CA GLY A 148 8.13 -40.06 -1.53
C GLY A 148 8.72 -38.83 -0.87
N ARG A 149 8.13 -38.31 0.22
CA ARG A 149 8.61 -37.12 0.93
C ARG A 149 8.48 -37.30 2.43
N VAL A 150 9.33 -36.61 3.18
CA VAL A 150 9.36 -36.67 4.64
C VAL A 150 8.99 -35.30 5.21
N LYS A 151 7.93 -35.26 6.02
CA LYS A 151 7.48 -34.07 6.75
C LYS A 151 8.61 -33.52 7.61
N GLY A 152 8.78 -32.20 7.60
CA GLY A 152 9.81 -31.48 8.34
C GLY A 152 11.07 -31.19 7.51
N GLN A 153 11.38 -31.96 6.46
CA GLN A 153 12.55 -31.70 5.62
C GLN A 153 12.41 -30.41 4.80
N GLU A 154 11.17 -30.01 4.47
CA GLU A 154 10.88 -28.73 3.85
C GLU A 154 11.26 -27.54 4.73
N VAL A 155 11.24 -27.71 6.06
CA VAL A 155 11.62 -26.64 7.00
C VAL A 155 13.12 -26.38 6.90
N GLU A 156 13.93 -27.44 6.93
CA GLU A 156 15.40 -27.35 6.79
C GLU A 156 15.81 -26.74 5.44
N PHE A 157 15.12 -27.13 4.36
CA PHE A 157 15.39 -26.60 3.02
C PHE A 157 14.90 -25.16 2.86
N ASN A 158 13.78 -24.78 3.48
CA ASN A 158 13.32 -23.39 3.50
C ASN A 158 14.30 -22.49 4.25
N VAL A 159 14.88 -22.94 5.37
CA VAL A 159 15.94 -22.20 6.07
C VAL A 159 17.15 -22.01 5.15
N ALA A 160 17.62 -23.08 4.50
CA ALA A 160 18.76 -23.00 3.59
C ALA A 160 18.51 -22.08 2.37
N ALA A 161 17.31 -22.17 1.79
CA ALA A 161 16.90 -21.28 0.70
C ALA A 161 16.79 -19.83 1.18
N ARG A 162 16.26 -19.60 2.39
CA ARG A 162 16.13 -18.27 2.97
C ARG A 162 17.50 -17.59 3.13
N GLU A 163 18.51 -18.32 3.60
CA GLU A 163 19.88 -17.81 3.69
C GLU A 163 20.43 -17.37 2.33
N VAL A 164 20.12 -18.10 1.24
CA VAL A 164 20.48 -17.69 -0.13
C VAL A 164 19.75 -16.40 -0.52
N MET A 165 18.43 -16.33 -0.29
CA MET A 165 17.63 -15.16 -0.64
C MET A 165 18.09 -13.91 0.11
N ASP A 166 18.35 -14.02 1.42
CA ASP A 166 18.81 -12.90 2.24
C ASP A 166 20.18 -12.39 1.77
N ARG A 167 21.14 -13.28 1.46
CA ARG A 167 22.45 -12.88 0.89
C ARG A 167 22.33 -12.20 -0.47
N ARG A 168 21.34 -12.60 -1.27
CA ARG A 168 21.12 -12.08 -2.64
C ARG A 168 20.16 -10.90 -2.67
N GLY A 169 19.58 -10.48 -1.54
CA GLY A 169 18.59 -9.40 -1.50
C GLY A 169 17.28 -9.73 -2.24
N VAL A 170 16.86 -10.99 -2.21
CA VAL A 170 15.61 -11.45 -2.84
C VAL A 170 14.47 -11.41 -1.83
N THR A 171 13.35 -10.82 -2.22
CA THR A 171 12.15 -10.74 -1.38
C THR A 171 11.60 -12.14 -1.09
N VAL A 172 11.23 -12.41 0.16
CA VAL A 172 10.69 -13.71 0.56
C VAL A 172 9.18 -13.65 0.78
N ASN A 173 8.47 -14.43 -0.02
CA ASN A 173 7.07 -14.76 0.18
C ASN A 173 6.95 -16.08 0.96
N ASP A 174 6.88 -15.98 2.29
CA ASP A 174 6.78 -17.15 3.17
C ASP A 174 5.37 -17.79 3.11
N LEU A 175 5.11 -18.58 2.08
CA LEU A 175 3.88 -19.35 1.93
C LEU A 175 3.76 -20.47 2.97
N HIS A 176 4.90 -20.99 3.45
CA HIS A 176 4.96 -22.07 4.43
C HIS A 176 4.28 -21.67 5.74
N THR A 177 4.77 -20.61 6.37
CA THR A 177 4.24 -20.11 7.64
C THR A 177 2.82 -19.59 7.48
N TYR A 178 2.52 -18.99 6.34
CA TYR A 178 1.20 -18.39 6.07
C TYR A 178 0.06 -19.40 6.08
N VAL A 179 0.25 -20.55 5.46
CA VAL A 179 -0.80 -21.56 5.35
C VAL A 179 -0.86 -22.50 6.57
N ARG A 180 0.21 -22.53 7.38
CA ARG A 180 0.36 -23.43 8.54
C ARG A 180 -0.85 -23.47 9.50
N PRO A 181 -1.47 -22.33 9.88
CA PRO A 181 -2.62 -22.36 10.79
C PRO A 181 -3.90 -22.97 10.18
N TYR A 182 -3.93 -23.19 8.87
CA TYR A 182 -5.14 -23.57 8.12
C TYR A 182 -4.93 -24.82 7.26
N LEU A 183 -3.90 -25.62 7.55
CA LEU A 183 -3.54 -26.78 6.74
C LEU A 183 -4.66 -27.80 6.63
N GLU A 184 -5.35 -28.12 7.73
CA GLU A 184 -6.45 -29.09 7.74
C GLU A 184 -7.61 -28.68 6.83
N ARG A 185 -7.81 -27.37 6.63
CA ARG A 185 -8.85 -26.83 5.74
C ARG A 185 -8.39 -26.79 4.28
N TYR A 186 -7.15 -26.35 4.06
CA TYR A 186 -6.71 -25.92 2.73
C TYR A 186 -5.83 -26.95 2.01
N GLN A 187 -5.10 -27.79 2.73
CA GLN A 187 -4.22 -28.80 2.14
C GLN A 187 -4.90 -30.16 2.11
N ARG A 188 -4.66 -30.93 1.05
CA ARG A 188 -5.20 -32.30 0.95
C ARG A 188 -4.45 -33.22 1.91
N ALA A 189 -5.16 -34.14 2.56
CA ALA A 189 -4.53 -35.14 3.41
C ALA A 189 -3.50 -35.97 2.63
N ASN A 190 -2.33 -36.21 3.23
CA ASN A 190 -1.22 -36.99 2.68
C ASN A 190 -0.74 -36.54 1.29
N ASN A 191 -0.98 -35.26 0.93
CA ASN A 191 -0.71 -34.75 -0.40
C ASN A 191 -0.28 -33.29 -0.33
N VAL A 192 0.88 -32.99 -0.91
CA VAL A 192 1.45 -31.64 -0.93
C VAL A 192 0.54 -30.59 -1.59
N HIS A 193 -0.42 -31.01 -2.43
CA HIS A 193 -1.32 -30.11 -3.15
C HIS A 193 -2.50 -29.63 -2.30
N PHE A 194 -3.02 -28.47 -2.67
CA PHE A 194 -4.11 -27.80 -1.98
C PHE A 194 -5.47 -28.09 -2.63
N THR A 195 -6.55 -27.83 -1.88
CA THR A 195 -7.91 -27.73 -2.43
C THR A 195 -8.03 -26.47 -3.29
N PRO A 196 -9.07 -26.33 -4.14
CA PRO A 196 -9.31 -25.08 -4.86
C PRO A 196 -9.39 -23.86 -3.93
N GLU A 197 -10.01 -24.01 -2.76
CA GLU A 197 -10.07 -22.96 -1.74
C GLU A 197 -8.67 -22.64 -1.18
N GLY A 198 -7.86 -23.65 -0.91
CA GLY A 198 -6.48 -23.48 -0.44
C GLY A 198 -5.60 -22.77 -1.46
N TYR A 199 -5.73 -23.08 -2.76
CA TYR A 199 -5.04 -22.31 -3.80
C TYR A 199 -5.53 -20.87 -3.89
N GLY A 200 -6.82 -20.61 -3.70
CA GLY A 200 -7.34 -19.25 -3.57
C GLY A 200 -6.76 -18.51 -2.35
N TYR A 201 -6.54 -19.20 -1.25
CA TYR A 201 -5.91 -18.64 -0.04
C TYR A 201 -4.45 -18.27 -0.28
N LEU A 202 -3.65 -19.17 -0.86
CA LEU A 202 -2.26 -18.91 -1.24
C LEU A 202 -2.16 -17.78 -2.27
N ALA A 203 -3.05 -17.77 -3.27
CA ALA A 203 -3.08 -16.76 -4.33
C ALA A 203 -3.23 -15.34 -3.78
N ARG A 204 -4.05 -15.12 -2.74
CA ARG A 204 -4.17 -13.79 -2.11
C ARG A 204 -2.84 -13.28 -1.57
N LYS A 205 -2.04 -14.15 -0.95
CA LYS A 205 -0.71 -13.78 -0.47
C LYS A 205 0.27 -13.54 -1.62
N VAL A 206 0.26 -14.41 -2.63
CA VAL A 206 1.10 -14.23 -3.83
C VAL A 206 0.79 -12.92 -4.55
N ALA A 207 -0.48 -12.64 -4.84
CA ALA A 207 -0.93 -11.40 -5.49
C ALA A 207 -0.53 -10.16 -4.67
N ARG A 208 -0.70 -10.20 -3.34
CA ARG A 208 -0.27 -9.08 -2.47
C ARG A 208 1.24 -8.84 -2.55
N CYS A 209 2.05 -9.90 -2.50
CA CYS A 209 3.50 -9.77 -2.62
C CYS A 209 3.92 -9.20 -3.98
N ILE A 210 3.29 -9.65 -5.07
CA ILE A 210 3.55 -9.13 -6.42
C ILE A 210 3.18 -7.64 -6.50
N LEU A 211 1.99 -7.24 -6.03
CA LEU A 211 1.56 -5.85 -6.04
C LEU A 211 2.50 -4.94 -5.25
N ASN A 212 2.99 -5.41 -4.10
CA ASN A 212 3.97 -4.63 -3.33
C ASN A 212 5.28 -4.46 -4.12
N ALA A 213 5.80 -5.52 -4.74
CA ALA A 213 7.00 -5.44 -5.56
C ALA A 213 6.84 -4.52 -6.79
N LEU A 214 5.65 -4.45 -7.37
CA LEU A 214 5.32 -3.53 -8.45
C LEU A 214 5.19 -2.07 -7.97
N ARG A 215 4.67 -1.84 -6.76
CA ARG A 215 4.57 -0.51 -6.14
C ARG A 215 5.92 0.06 -5.72
N ASP A 216 6.83 -0.81 -5.33
CA ASP A 216 8.20 -0.44 -4.93
C ASP A 216 9.12 -0.22 -6.15
N GLN A 217 8.61 -0.36 -7.37
CA GLN A 217 9.32 0.15 -8.55
C GLN A 217 9.39 1.67 -8.49
N PRO A 218 10.57 2.27 -8.76
CA PRO A 218 10.64 3.71 -8.91
C PRO A 218 9.69 4.13 -10.05
N PRO A 219 8.99 5.27 -9.92
CA PRO A 219 8.12 5.75 -10.98
C PRO A 219 8.92 5.91 -12.28
N PRO A 220 8.26 5.93 -13.46
CA PRO A 220 8.92 6.04 -14.77
C PRO A 220 9.55 7.43 -15.02
N PHE A 221 9.70 8.24 -13.98
CA PHE A 221 10.30 9.56 -13.95
C PHE A 221 11.16 9.68 -12.70
N THR A 222 12.14 10.59 -12.72
CA THR A 222 12.94 10.88 -11.52
C THR A 222 12.04 11.50 -10.47
N MET A 223 11.76 10.76 -9.39
CA MET A 223 10.98 11.26 -8.27
C MET A 223 11.93 11.86 -7.23
N PRO A 224 11.79 13.14 -6.88
CA PRO A 224 12.49 13.72 -5.74
C PRO A 224 12.18 12.93 -4.47
N GLU A 225 13.17 12.81 -3.59
CA GLU A 225 12.99 12.17 -2.29
C GLU A 225 11.99 13.00 -1.45
N VAL A 226 10.83 12.41 -1.15
CA VAL A 226 9.81 13.03 -0.28
C VAL A 226 10.23 12.79 1.17
N LYS A 227 10.55 13.87 1.90
CA LYS A 227 11.05 13.81 3.28
C LYS A 227 9.96 14.24 4.26
N ALA A 228 9.72 13.44 5.29
CA ALA A 228 8.88 13.87 6.39
C ALA A 228 9.52 15.08 7.11
N PRO A 229 8.73 16.08 7.54
CA PRO A 229 9.23 17.15 8.39
C PRO A 229 9.71 16.58 9.72
N ALA A 230 10.81 17.15 10.23
CA ALA A 230 11.32 16.86 11.56
C ALA A 230 10.84 17.93 12.55
N PHE A 231 10.53 17.52 13.77
CA PHE A 231 10.05 18.40 14.84
C PHE A 231 11.00 18.33 16.03
N ALA A 232 11.08 19.41 16.80
CA ALA A 232 11.82 19.39 18.04
C ALA A 232 11.15 18.47 19.06
N GLU A 233 11.94 17.79 19.89
CA GLU A 233 11.47 16.89 20.96
C GLU A 233 10.90 17.68 22.15
N ARG A 234 9.79 18.38 21.90
CA ARG A 234 9.04 19.19 22.88
C ARG A 234 7.56 18.97 22.67
N THR A 235 6.83 18.84 23.78
CA THR A 235 5.40 18.58 23.76
C THR A 235 4.66 19.68 24.49
N PHE A 236 3.59 20.17 23.87
CA PHE A 236 2.68 21.20 24.34
C PHE A 236 1.30 20.57 24.46
N ASP A 237 0.98 20.04 25.65
CA ASP A 237 -0.29 19.38 25.90
C ASP A 237 -1.41 20.41 26.03
N ILE A 238 -2.49 20.27 25.27
CA ILE A 238 -3.60 21.24 25.26
C ILE A 238 -4.25 21.43 26.65
N ARG A 239 -4.10 20.46 27.57
CA ARG A 239 -4.60 20.57 28.96
C ARG A 239 -3.86 21.65 29.74
N ASP A 240 -2.57 21.82 29.49
CA ASP A 240 -1.75 22.86 30.12
C ASP A 240 -2.16 24.28 29.67
N TYR A 241 -2.96 24.36 28.60
CA TYR A 241 -3.50 25.59 28.02
C TYR A 241 -5.00 25.78 28.28
N GLY A 242 -5.58 24.96 29.16
CA GLY A 242 -6.96 25.09 29.63
C GLY A 242 -8.00 24.25 28.89
N ALA A 243 -7.59 23.29 28.03
CA ALA A 243 -8.52 22.36 27.43
C ALA A 243 -9.03 21.36 28.48
N THR A 244 -10.34 21.08 28.46
CA THR A 244 -10.97 20.08 29.33
C THR A 244 -11.59 18.96 28.49
N PRO A 245 -11.37 17.68 28.87
CA PRO A 245 -11.87 16.55 28.09
C PRO A 245 -13.40 16.42 28.22
N GLY A 246 -14.02 15.77 27.22
CA GLY A 246 -15.44 15.37 27.25
C GLY A 246 -16.29 16.01 26.16
N GLY A 247 -15.75 16.96 25.40
CA GLY A 247 -16.44 17.57 24.25
C GLY A 247 -17.64 18.46 24.60
N ALA A 248 -17.80 18.84 25.87
CA ALA A 248 -18.86 19.76 26.31
C ALA A 248 -18.47 21.24 26.16
N THR A 249 -17.18 21.54 26.30
CA THR A 249 -16.62 22.89 26.20
C THR A 249 -15.64 22.96 25.03
N SER A 250 -15.59 24.12 24.37
CA SER A 250 -14.68 24.34 23.26
C SER A 250 -13.22 24.42 23.74
N SER A 251 -12.36 23.68 23.06
CA SER A 251 -10.91 23.66 23.23
C SER A 251 -10.18 24.61 22.27
N SER A 252 -10.90 25.39 21.45
CA SER A 252 -10.31 26.25 20.41
C SER A 252 -9.22 27.18 20.96
N GLU A 253 -9.50 27.86 22.08
CA GLU A 253 -8.56 28.81 22.68
C GLU A 253 -7.32 28.09 23.23
N ALA A 254 -7.50 26.95 23.88
CA ALA A 254 -6.42 26.14 24.42
C ALA A 254 -5.51 25.59 23.30
N ILE A 255 -6.09 25.07 22.22
CA ILE A 255 -5.35 24.60 21.04
C ILE A 255 -4.57 25.77 20.41
N THR A 256 -5.20 26.94 20.25
CA THR A 256 -4.56 28.14 19.70
C THR A 256 -3.37 28.58 20.55
N LYS A 257 -3.52 28.60 21.88
CA LYS A 257 -2.44 28.92 22.83
C LYS A 257 -1.31 27.89 22.77
N ALA A 258 -1.64 26.61 22.71
CA ALA A 258 -0.64 25.54 22.60
C ALA A 258 0.17 25.65 21.30
N ILE A 259 -0.49 25.90 20.15
CA ILE A 259 0.16 26.14 18.86
C ILE A 259 1.06 27.37 18.92
N ALA A 260 0.58 28.47 19.52
CA ALA A 260 1.36 29.69 19.67
C ALA A 260 2.61 29.47 20.54
N ALA A 261 2.47 28.78 21.67
CA ALA A 261 3.58 28.44 22.56
C ALA A 261 4.59 27.50 21.87
N CYS A 262 4.09 26.48 21.17
CA CYS A 262 4.90 25.55 20.38
C CYS A 262 5.73 26.30 19.33
N THR A 263 5.09 27.20 18.59
CA THR A 263 5.77 28.03 17.58
C THR A 263 6.81 28.94 18.21
N ALA A 264 6.48 29.62 19.32
CA ALA A 264 7.38 30.53 20.01
C ALA A 264 8.61 29.82 20.58
N ALA A 265 8.49 28.55 20.96
CA ALA A 265 9.62 27.73 21.36
C ALA A 265 10.50 27.28 20.19
N GLY A 266 10.12 27.52 18.94
CA GLY A 266 10.82 27.04 17.74
C GLY A 266 10.31 25.68 17.25
N GLY A 267 9.07 25.33 17.57
CA GLY A 267 8.38 24.14 17.07
C GLY A 267 8.43 22.92 18.00
N GLY A 268 7.69 21.90 17.61
CA GLY A 268 7.49 20.67 18.37
C GLY A 268 6.09 20.11 18.16
N ARG A 269 5.62 19.36 19.15
CA ARG A 269 4.36 18.65 19.13
C ARG A 269 3.31 19.35 19.99
N VAL A 270 2.17 19.69 19.40
CA VAL A 270 0.94 20.02 20.15
C VAL A 270 0.16 18.74 20.36
N LEU A 271 0.10 18.27 21.61
CA LEU A 271 -0.52 17.00 21.96
C LEU A 271 -2.00 17.19 22.26
N VAL A 272 -2.84 16.46 21.53
CA VAL A 272 -4.25 16.20 21.83
C VAL A 272 -4.32 14.80 22.49
N PRO A 273 -4.44 14.71 23.82
CA PRO A 273 -4.39 13.43 24.52
C PRO A 273 -5.71 12.65 24.38
N GLN A 274 -5.74 11.43 24.92
CA GLN A 274 -6.95 10.61 24.97
C GLN A 274 -8.15 11.39 25.54
N GLY A 275 -9.31 11.28 24.88
CA GLY A 275 -10.52 12.01 25.23
C GLY A 275 -11.20 12.66 24.03
N VAL A 276 -12.35 13.27 24.26
CA VAL A 276 -13.10 14.01 23.23
C VAL A 276 -12.87 15.51 23.41
N TRP A 277 -12.47 16.20 22.35
CA TRP A 277 -12.08 17.61 22.36
C TRP A 277 -12.86 18.37 21.28
N LEU A 278 -13.88 19.12 21.69
CA LEU A 278 -14.66 19.98 20.80
C LEU A 278 -13.81 21.19 20.39
N THR A 279 -13.77 21.56 19.11
CA THR A 279 -13.04 22.74 18.64
C THR A 279 -13.70 23.35 17.40
N GLY A 280 -13.50 24.65 17.20
CA GLY A 280 -13.70 25.30 15.90
C GLY A 280 -12.49 25.08 14.98
N ALA A 281 -12.25 26.02 14.07
CA ALA A 281 -11.10 25.97 13.17
C ALA A 281 -9.74 25.90 13.92
N VAL A 282 -8.84 25.04 13.46
CA VAL A 282 -7.47 24.92 13.97
C VAL A 282 -6.50 25.45 12.92
N HIS A 283 -5.82 26.56 13.22
CA HIS A 283 -4.84 27.17 12.32
C HIS A 283 -3.42 26.77 12.74
N LEU A 284 -2.78 25.91 11.95
CA LEU A 284 -1.40 25.49 12.17
C LEU A 284 -0.42 26.62 11.85
N LYS A 285 0.77 26.52 12.45
CA LYS A 285 1.92 27.39 12.20
C LYS A 285 3.13 26.54 11.84
N SER A 286 4.16 27.17 11.27
CA SER A 286 5.41 26.49 10.92
C SER A 286 6.03 25.76 12.11
N ASN A 287 6.59 24.57 11.85
CA ASN A 287 7.24 23.68 12.80
C ASN A 287 6.31 23.08 13.88
N VAL A 288 5.02 22.93 13.58
CA VAL A 288 4.02 22.34 14.49
C VAL A 288 3.53 21.00 13.98
N ASP A 289 3.64 19.98 14.83
CA ASP A 289 2.97 18.69 14.71
C ASP A 289 1.74 18.67 15.62
N LEU A 290 0.53 18.69 15.03
CA LEU A 290 -0.72 18.46 15.76
C LEU A 290 -0.89 16.95 15.94
N HIS A 291 -0.53 16.44 17.12
CA HIS A 291 -0.48 15.02 17.39
C HIS A 291 -1.69 14.55 18.20
N LEU A 292 -2.50 13.68 17.61
CA LEU A 292 -3.68 13.08 18.23
C LEU A 292 -3.30 11.70 18.79
N ALA A 293 -3.19 11.60 20.12
CA ALA A 293 -2.86 10.35 20.78
C ALA A 293 -3.90 9.25 20.52
N ALA A 294 -3.52 7.99 20.73
CA ALA A 294 -4.48 6.88 20.68
C ALA A 294 -5.66 7.14 21.63
N GLY A 295 -6.88 6.98 21.11
CA GLY A 295 -8.12 7.28 21.84
C GLY A 295 -8.47 8.76 21.97
N ALA A 296 -7.73 9.67 21.33
CA ALA A 296 -8.15 11.06 21.16
C ALA A 296 -9.20 11.17 20.04
N GLU A 297 -10.23 11.98 20.26
CA GLU A 297 -11.14 12.45 19.23
C GLU A 297 -11.11 13.99 19.20
N LEU A 298 -10.56 14.55 18.13
CA LEU A 298 -10.68 15.98 17.82
C LEU A 298 -11.99 16.17 17.05
N ARG A 299 -12.99 16.75 17.72
CA ARG A 299 -14.35 16.90 17.21
C ARG A 299 -14.59 18.34 16.78
N PHE A 300 -14.96 18.55 15.53
CA PHE A 300 -15.17 19.89 14.97
C PHE A 300 -16.60 20.38 15.16
N SER A 301 -16.74 21.65 15.54
CA SER A 301 -18.02 22.34 15.73
C SER A 301 -18.85 22.35 14.45
N THR A 302 -20.16 22.29 14.61
CA THR A 302 -21.12 22.41 13.52
C THR A 302 -21.63 23.85 13.34
N ASP A 303 -21.20 24.80 14.17
CA ASP A 303 -21.54 26.21 14.02
C ASP A 303 -20.63 26.88 12.98
N ALA A 304 -21.22 27.44 11.92
CA ALA A 304 -20.49 28.13 10.87
C ALA A 304 -19.68 29.33 11.39
N LYS A 305 -20.10 29.94 12.51
CA LYS A 305 -19.40 31.09 13.13
C LYS A 305 -18.03 30.72 13.68
N ASP A 306 -17.80 29.46 14.03
CA ASP A 306 -16.50 28.95 14.50
C ASP A 306 -15.44 28.84 13.39
N TYR A 307 -15.83 29.15 12.15
CA TYR A 307 -14.98 29.16 10.96
C TYR A 307 -14.84 30.55 10.35
N LEU A 308 -15.22 31.58 11.10
CA LEU A 308 -15.06 32.99 10.76
C LEU A 308 -13.93 33.63 11.59
N PRO A 309 -13.27 34.69 11.09
CA PRO A 309 -13.51 35.39 9.82
C PRO A 309 -13.08 34.58 8.58
N PRO A 310 -13.54 34.96 7.36
CA PRO A 310 -13.13 34.29 6.13
C PRO A 310 -11.62 34.33 5.92
N VAL A 311 -11.07 33.23 5.41
CA VAL A 311 -9.65 33.09 5.06
C VAL A 311 -9.49 32.81 3.58
N PHE A 312 -8.29 33.06 3.05
CA PHE A 312 -7.95 32.70 1.68
C PHE A 312 -8.02 31.18 1.50
N VAL A 313 -8.83 30.72 0.56
CA VAL A 313 -9.02 29.31 0.22
C VAL A 313 -9.02 29.11 -1.30
N ARG A 314 -8.91 27.84 -1.72
CA ARG A 314 -9.23 27.44 -3.09
C ARG A 314 -10.45 26.53 -3.11
N TRP A 315 -11.58 27.04 -3.56
CA TRP A 315 -12.86 26.32 -3.58
C TRP A 315 -13.21 25.92 -5.02
N GLY A 316 -13.41 24.63 -5.28
CA GLY A 316 -13.74 24.14 -6.64
C GLY A 316 -12.72 24.53 -7.72
N GLY A 317 -11.45 24.71 -7.34
CA GLY A 317 -10.38 25.16 -8.24
C GLY A 317 -10.22 26.69 -8.37
N MET A 318 -11.08 27.47 -7.74
CA MET A 318 -11.11 28.94 -7.80
C MET A 318 -10.65 29.58 -6.49
N GLU A 319 -9.89 30.66 -6.58
CA GLU A 319 -9.41 31.41 -5.42
C GLU A 319 -10.46 32.40 -4.91
N CYS A 320 -10.71 32.38 -3.61
CA CYS A 320 -11.64 33.26 -2.91
C CYS A 320 -11.31 33.37 -1.41
N TYR A 321 -12.02 34.24 -0.70
CA TYR A 321 -12.09 34.22 0.77
C TYR A 321 -13.38 33.52 1.18
N ASN A 322 -13.34 32.59 2.14
CA ASN A 322 -14.51 31.83 2.61
C ASN A 322 -14.31 31.35 4.05
N TYR A 323 -15.31 30.68 4.64
CA TYR A 323 -15.16 29.93 5.90
C TYR A 323 -13.84 29.16 5.96
N SER A 324 -13.16 29.25 7.11
CA SER A 324 -11.94 28.52 7.39
C SER A 324 -12.15 27.02 7.17
N PRO A 325 -11.19 26.34 6.51
CA PRO A 325 -11.05 24.90 6.61
C PRO A 325 -10.97 24.47 8.09
N LEU A 326 -11.42 23.27 8.41
CA LEU A 326 -11.45 22.77 9.80
C LEU A 326 -10.04 22.77 10.40
N ILE A 327 -9.06 22.31 9.63
CA ILE A 327 -7.64 22.46 9.89
C ILE A 327 -7.02 23.24 8.72
N TYR A 328 -6.37 24.34 9.03
CA TYR A 328 -5.88 25.30 8.04
C TYR A 328 -4.41 25.66 8.25
N ALA A 329 -3.69 25.86 7.16
CA ALA A 329 -2.35 26.44 7.17
C ALA A 329 -2.13 27.23 5.88
N ASN A 330 -1.54 28.42 5.96
CA ASN A 330 -1.16 29.20 4.78
C ASN A 330 0.27 29.72 4.94
N GLY A 331 1.12 29.45 3.95
CA GLY A 331 2.52 29.91 3.97
C GLY A 331 3.39 29.23 5.04
N CYS A 332 3.00 28.05 5.54
CA CYS A 332 3.69 27.37 6.63
C CYS A 332 4.76 26.39 6.12
N THR A 333 5.82 26.20 6.90
CA THR A 333 6.86 25.19 6.63
C THR A 333 6.95 24.19 7.78
N ASN A 334 7.11 22.91 7.48
CA ASN A 334 7.17 21.82 8.47
C ASN A 334 5.89 21.76 9.32
N ILE A 335 4.80 21.28 8.74
CA ILE A 335 3.54 21.08 9.47
C ILE A 335 3.14 19.62 9.43
N ALA A 336 2.55 19.13 10.51
CA ALA A 336 2.03 17.77 10.54
C ALA A 336 0.73 17.62 11.30
N ILE A 337 -0.03 16.59 10.92
CA ILE A 337 -1.14 16.02 11.68
C ILE A 337 -0.80 14.54 11.86
N THR A 338 -0.46 14.11 13.07
CA THR A 338 0.04 12.75 13.33
C THR A 338 -0.69 12.06 14.48
N GLY A 339 -0.41 10.77 14.66
CA GLY A 339 -0.92 9.96 15.77
C GLY A 339 -1.98 8.95 15.35
N GLU A 340 -2.61 8.32 16.33
CA GLU A 340 -3.59 7.23 16.13
C GLU A 340 -5.03 7.67 16.47
N GLY A 341 -5.21 8.95 16.83
CA GLY A 341 -6.52 9.50 17.15
C GLY A 341 -7.41 9.72 15.94
N LYS A 342 -8.63 10.16 16.24
CA LYS A 342 -9.72 10.40 15.30
C LYS A 342 -9.97 11.89 15.11
N ILE A 343 -10.15 12.29 13.86
CA ILE A 343 -10.70 13.58 13.45
C ILE A 343 -12.17 13.36 13.09
N GLU A 344 -13.06 13.85 13.95
CA GLU A 344 -14.51 13.81 13.75
C GLU A 344 -14.96 15.17 13.21
N ALA A 345 -15.15 15.27 11.90
CA ALA A 345 -15.42 16.55 11.23
C ALA A 345 -16.90 16.98 11.25
N GLN A 346 -17.81 16.10 11.69
CA GLN A 346 -19.24 16.40 11.80
C GLN A 346 -19.87 17.04 10.54
N GLY A 347 -19.56 16.50 9.35
CA GLY A 347 -19.93 17.04 8.04
C GLY A 347 -21.44 17.14 7.74
N ARG A 348 -22.27 16.31 8.37
CA ARG A 348 -23.71 16.17 8.05
C ARG A 348 -24.50 17.49 7.98
N PRO A 349 -24.36 18.44 8.94
CA PRO A 349 -25.09 19.71 8.89
C PRO A 349 -24.69 20.60 7.72
N TRP A 350 -23.51 20.37 7.15
CA TRP A 350 -23.02 21.14 6.01
C TRP A 350 -23.59 20.66 4.67
N TRP A 351 -23.89 19.37 4.52
CA TRP A 351 -24.28 18.78 3.24
C TRP A 351 -25.56 19.34 2.60
N PRO A 352 -26.59 19.78 3.35
CA PRO A 352 -27.73 20.48 2.76
C PRO A 352 -27.35 21.72 1.94
N TRP A 353 -26.18 22.33 2.20
CA TRP A 353 -25.71 23.52 1.50
C TRP A 353 -25.37 23.26 0.03
N VAL A 354 -25.26 21.99 -0.42
CA VAL A 354 -24.99 21.64 -1.82
C VAL A 354 -25.90 22.39 -2.79
N LYS A 355 -27.20 22.52 -2.47
CA LYS A 355 -28.18 23.20 -3.34
C LYS A 355 -27.92 24.70 -3.44
N GLU A 356 -27.66 25.36 -2.32
CA GLU A 356 -27.38 26.79 -2.27
C GLU A 356 -26.00 27.12 -2.87
N GLN A 357 -25.05 26.21 -2.75
CA GLN A 357 -23.70 26.33 -3.30
C GLN A 357 -23.65 26.39 -4.80
N ASP A 358 -24.57 25.76 -5.52
CA ASP A 358 -24.60 25.81 -6.98
C ASP A 358 -24.75 27.25 -7.49
N ARG A 359 -25.57 28.07 -6.80
CA ARG A 359 -25.70 29.50 -7.10
C ARG A 359 -24.42 30.26 -6.76
N VAL A 360 -23.90 30.06 -5.55
CA VAL A 360 -22.75 30.81 -5.02
C VAL A 360 -21.47 30.48 -5.80
N SER A 361 -21.26 29.22 -6.15
CA SER A 361 -20.13 28.76 -6.97
C SER A 361 -20.18 29.29 -8.39
N ARG A 362 -21.37 29.40 -9.01
CA ARG A 362 -21.55 30.06 -10.30
C ARG A 362 -21.18 31.55 -10.22
N HIS A 363 -21.59 32.22 -9.14
CA HIS A 363 -21.20 33.60 -8.92
C HIS A 363 -19.68 33.76 -8.79
N LEU A 364 -19.02 32.90 -8.01
CA LEU A 364 -17.56 32.85 -7.93
C LEU A 364 -16.92 32.63 -9.32
N TYR A 365 -17.46 31.71 -10.11
CA TYR A 365 -16.98 31.46 -11.48
C TYR A 365 -17.10 32.69 -12.38
N GLU A 366 -18.21 33.42 -12.32
CA GLU A 366 -18.39 34.69 -13.06
C GLU A 366 -17.38 35.75 -12.64
N MET A 367 -17.10 35.89 -11.34
CA MET A 367 -16.07 36.81 -10.84
C MET A 367 -14.67 36.44 -11.35
N VAL A 368 -14.37 35.13 -11.43
CA VAL A 368 -13.12 34.63 -12.02
C VAL A 368 -13.02 34.98 -13.50
N LEU A 369 -14.07 34.72 -14.29
CA LEU A 369 -14.11 35.04 -15.72
C LEU A 369 -13.99 36.55 -16.01
N ARG A 370 -14.55 37.39 -15.14
CA ARG A 370 -14.41 38.85 -15.22
C ARG A 370 -13.00 39.34 -14.86
N GLY A 371 -12.17 38.49 -14.25
CA GLY A 371 -10.84 38.86 -13.79
C GLY A 371 -10.87 39.69 -12.50
N ASP A 372 -11.92 39.56 -11.67
CA ASP A 372 -11.99 40.27 -10.39
C ASP A 372 -10.82 39.85 -9.49
N PRO A 373 -10.16 40.77 -8.77
CA PRO A 373 -9.16 40.41 -7.76
C PRO A 373 -9.73 39.46 -6.69
N THR A 374 -8.89 38.54 -6.19
CA THR A 374 -9.28 37.53 -5.20
C THR A 374 -9.87 38.13 -3.92
N GLU A 375 -9.37 39.28 -3.49
CA GLU A 375 -9.83 40.01 -2.30
C GLU A 375 -11.30 40.48 -2.44
N LYS A 376 -11.78 40.64 -3.67
CA LYS A 376 -13.19 40.98 -3.93
C LYS A 376 -14.09 39.76 -3.92
N ARG A 377 -13.54 38.55 -4.04
CA ARG A 377 -14.27 37.27 -4.06
C ARG A 377 -14.45 36.76 -2.64
N THR A 378 -15.13 37.54 -1.80
CA THR A 378 -15.33 37.21 -0.38
C THR A 378 -16.70 36.56 -0.19
N PHE A 379 -16.66 35.31 0.22
CA PHE A 379 -17.76 34.47 0.66
C PHE A 379 -17.55 34.15 2.16
N GLY A 380 -18.29 33.20 2.71
CA GLY A 380 -18.21 32.92 4.14
C GLY A 380 -19.08 33.89 4.94
N THR A 381 -20.23 34.26 4.39
CA THR A 381 -21.32 34.93 5.10
C THR A 381 -22.43 33.90 5.33
N GLU A 382 -23.34 34.15 6.28
CA GLU A 382 -24.53 33.28 6.46
C GLU A 382 -25.40 33.22 5.19
N THR A 383 -25.26 34.20 4.27
CA THR A 383 -26.04 34.33 3.03
C THR A 383 -25.43 33.64 1.80
N ASP A 384 -24.12 33.36 1.80
CA ASP A 384 -23.40 32.79 0.66
C ASP A 384 -22.57 31.56 1.07
N PRO A 385 -23.26 30.42 1.28
CA PRO A 385 -22.69 29.29 2.02
C PRO A 385 -21.80 28.38 1.15
N LEU A 386 -20.51 28.67 0.99
CA LEU A 386 -19.54 27.70 0.46
C LEU A 386 -18.99 26.82 1.59
N ARG A 387 -19.14 25.50 1.47
CA ARG A 387 -18.72 24.52 2.50
C ARG A 387 -17.21 24.59 2.74
N PRO A 388 -16.74 24.57 3.99
CA PRO A 388 -15.32 24.52 4.31
C PRO A 388 -14.73 23.15 3.96
N GLN A 389 -13.45 23.12 3.59
CA GLN A 389 -12.64 21.92 3.51
C GLN A 389 -12.34 21.36 4.90
N LEU A 390 -11.97 20.09 4.98
CA LEU A 390 -11.48 19.53 6.25
C LEU A 390 -10.05 19.95 6.54
N PHE A 391 -9.07 19.50 5.74
CA PHE A 391 -7.68 19.96 5.87
C PHE A 391 -7.21 20.62 4.57
N GLN A 392 -6.85 21.89 4.65
CA GLN A 392 -6.34 22.64 3.50
C GLN A 392 -5.07 23.41 3.86
N PRO A 393 -3.89 22.82 3.65
CA PRO A 393 -2.64 23.57 3.61
C PRO A 393 -2.51 24.27 2.25
N ILE A 394 -2.18 25.56 2.28
CA ILE A 394 -2.00 26.41 1.10
C ILE A 394 -0.61 27.05 1.14
N ASN A 395 0.11 27.08 0.02
CA ASN A 395 1.46 27.67 -0.05
C ASN A 395 2.42 27.08 1.00
N CYS A 396 2.25 25.81 1.37
CA CYS A 396 3.03 25.18 2.42
C CYS A 396 4.16 24.30 1.88
N ARG A 397 5.21 24.09 2.69
CA ARG A 397 6.33 23.21 2.37
C ARG A 397 6.54 22.19 3.48
N ASN A 398 6.83 20.94 3.14
CA ASN A 398 7.05 19.83 4.09
C ASN A 398 5.80 19.59 4.95
N VAL A 399 4.79 18.97 4.35
CA VAL A 399 3.50 18.68 4.98
C VAL A 399 3.38 17.19 5.24
N LEU A 400 3.02 16.80 6.46
CA LEU A 400 2.79 15.39 6.82
C LEU A 400 1.39 15.16 7.36
N ILE A 401 0.72 14.13 6.88
CA ILE A 401 -0.48 13.57 7.52
C ILE A 401 -0.26 12.07 7.70
N GLU A 402 -0.35 11.60 8.93
CA GLU A 402 0.04 10.24 9.25
C GLU A 402 -0.76 9.60 10.37
N GLY A 403 -1.21 8.36 10.15
CA GLY A 403 -1.76 7.49 11.20
C GLY A 403 -3.22 7.79 11.58
N VAL A 404 -3.62 9.05 11.52
CA VAL A 404 -4.96 9.48 11.97
C VAL A 404 -6.10 8.85 11.16
N SER A 405 -7.25 8.74 11.82
CA SER A 405 -8.52 8.40 11.16
C SER A 405 -9.37 9.66 10.98
N ILE A 406 -10.06 9.78 9.84
CA ILE A 406 -10.86 10.95 9.47
C ILE A 406 -12.28 10.49 9.12
N THR A 407 -13.28 11.09 9.75
CA THR A 407 -14.70 10.78 9.51
C THR A 407 -15.51 12.03 9.17
N SER A 408 -16.58 11.82 8.37
CA SER A 408 -17.65 12.79 8.13
C SER A 408 -17.17 14.17 7.63
N GLY A 409 -16.48 14.22 6.48
CA GLY A 409 -15.98 15.47 5.93
C GLY A 409 -17.09 16.43 5.45
N PRO A 410 -16.99 17.76 5.67
CA PRO A 410 -17.94 18.74 5.14
C PRO A 410 -17.86 18.88 3.61
N PHE A 411 -16.65 18.94 3.06
CA PHE A 411 -16.35 19.01 1.62
C PHE A 411 -15.13 18.13 1.29
N TRP A 412 -14.11 18.65 0.60
CA TRP A 412 -12.89 17.89 0.33
C TRP A 412 -12.11 17.62 1.63
N THR A 413 -11.72 16.35 1.82
CA THR A 413 -11.09 15.85 3.05
C THR A 413 -9.66 16.37 3.23
N ILE A 414 -8.81 16.20 2.22
CA ILE A 414 -7.42 16.68 2.23
C ILE A 414 -7.20 17.39 0.90
N GLN A 415 -6.95 18.71 0.95
CA GLN A 415 -6.72 19.53 -0.23
C GLN A 415 -5.43 20.33 -0.06
N ALA A 416 -4.29 19.76 -0.46
CA ALA A 416 -3.02 20.49 -0.50
C ALA A 416 -2.98 21.39 -1.75
N VAL A 417 -2.86 22.70 -1.55
CA VAL A 417 -2.91 23.71 -2.62
C VAL A 417 -1.57 24.43 -2.69
N TYR A 418 -0.93 24.45 -3.85
CA TYR A 418 0.37 25.11 -4.05
C TYR A 418 1.44 24.69 -3.03
N CYS A 419 1.40 23.42 -2.62
CA CYS A 419 2.31 22.87 -1.63
C CYS A 419 3.44 22.08 -2.28
N GLU A 420 4.58 22.02 -1.61
CA GLU A 420 5.73 21.21 -2.00
C GLU A 420 6.09 20.22 -0.89
N ASN A 421 6.54 19.01 -1.28
CA ASN A 421 6.90 17.93 -0.35
C ASN A 421 5.76 17.57 0.62
N VAL A 422 4.70 16.95 0.08
CA VAL A 422 3.52 16.53 0.83
C VAL A 422 3.53 15.01 0.96
N LEU A 423 3.52 14.52 2.21
CA LEU A 423 3.47 13.10 2.52
C LEU A 423 2.16 12.78 3.25
N VAL A 424 1.37 11.89 2.66
CA VAL A 424 0.13 11.36 3.25
C VAL A 424 0.26 9.85 3.30
N ARG A 425 0.28 9.27 4.50
CA ARG A 425 0.47 7.82 4.65
C ARG A 425 -0.21 7.25 5.88
N ARG A 426 -0.61 5.97 5.80
CA ARG A 426 -1.22 5.23 6.92
C ARG A 426 -2.45 5.92 7.54
N ILE A 427 -3.17 6.73 6.76
CA ILE A 427 -4.42 7.35 7.22
C ILE A 427 -5.61 6.44 6.89
N THR A 428 -6.68 6.59 7.66
CA THR A 428 -8.00 6.01 7.32
C THR A 428 -8.96 7.15 7.03
N VAL A 429 -9.62 7.13 5.87
CA VAL A 429 -10.67 8.08 5.53
C VAL A 429 -11.98 7.33 5.36
N ALA A 430 -12.98 7.66 6.18
CA ALA A 430 -14.33 7.11 6.12
C ALA A 430 -15.34 8.26 6.16
N THR A 431 -15.58 8.87 5.00
CA THR A 431 -16.63 9.89 4.82
C THR A 431 -17.81 9.27 4.09
N GLU A 432 -19.02 9.65 4.50
CA GLU A 432 -20.28 9.15 3.93
C GLU A 432 -20.65 9.83 2.61
#